data_AF-A0A1S7SBV5-F1
#
_entry.id   AF-A0A1S7SBV5-F1
#
_cell.length_a   1.000
_cell.length_b   1.000
_cell.length_c   1.000
_cell.angle_alpha   90.00
_cell.angle_beta   90.00
_cell.angle_gamma   90.00
#
_symmetry.space_group_name_H-M   'P 1'
#
loop_
_entity.id
_entity.type
_entity.pdbx_description
1 polymer ?
#
loop_
_entity_poly.entity_id
_entity_poly.type
_entity_poly.pdbx_seq_one_letter_code
_entity_poly.pdbx_strand_id
1 'polypeptide(L)'
;MDGWQPPSSIPSDLRRRARQALRGYTLAENQFQNIQDERDALEERMRILLKRWAKLHSLAPLPPEASAQVEMEVFSICGRLQDLLLPWQTAHIALLSAYEEVQAVLRAGGFTAHLDS
;
A
#
# COMPACT_ATOMS: atom_id res chain seq x y z
N MET A 1 -16.41 17.39 -7.30
CA MET A 1 -15.03 17.05 -7.74
C MET A 1 -14.88 17.64 -9.12
N ASP A 2 -14.34 18.85 -9.21
CA ASP A 2 -14.12 19.50 -10.49
C ASP A 2 -12.90 18.90 -11.17
N GLY A 3 -13.14 18.26 -12.31
CA GLY A 3 -12.12 17.59 -13.10
C GLY A 3 -11.13 18.61 -13.64
N TRP A 4 -9.86 18.47 -13.24
CA TRP A 4 -8.76 19.21 -13.85
C TRP A 4 -8.81 19.09 -15.38
N GLN A 5 -8.94 20.22 -16.07
CA GLN A 5 -8.84 20.28 -17.53
C GLN A 5 -7.50 20.87 -17.94
N PRO A 6 -6.67 20.14 -18.72
CA PRO A 6 -5.43 20.68 -19.23
C PRO A 6 -5.68 21.85 -20.20
N PRO A 7 -4.80 22.88 -20.22
CA PRO A 7 -4.93 24.02 -21.12
C PRO A 7 -4.96 23.61 -22.60
N SER A 8 -5.69 24.37 -23.40
CA SER A 8 -5.97 24.10 -24.83
C SER A 8 -4.73 24.10 -25.74
N SER A 9 -3.59 24.61 -25.26
CA SER A 9 -2.28 24.59 -25.93
C SER A 9 -1.58 23.22 -25.89
N ILE A 10 -2.08 22.27 -25.09
CA ILE A 10 -1.49 20.94 -24.97
C ILE A 10 -1.98 20.05 -26.13
N PRO A 11 -1.05 19.45 -26.93
CA PRO A 11 -1.41 18.53 -28.00
C PRO A 11 -2.43 17.48 -27.55
N SER A 12 -3.42 17.18 -28.38
CA SER A 12 -4.48 16.21 -28.07
C SER A 12 -3.93 14.84 -27.63
N ASP A 13 -2.82 14.42 -28.22
CA ASP A 13 -2.10 13.21 -27.85
C ASP A 13 -1.51 13.25 -26.44
N LEU A 14 -0.97 14.39 -26.03
CA LEU A 14 -0.43 14.57 -24.69
C LEU A 14 -1.55 14.57 -23.65
N ARG A 15 -2.70 15.18 -23.95
CA ARG A 15 -3.91 15.11 -23.10
C ARG A 15 -4.44 13.69 -22.97
N ARG A 16 -4.44 12.91 -24.07
CA ARG A 16 -4.84 11.50 -24.05
C ARG A 16 -3.89 10.66 -23.17
N ARG A 17 -2.57 10.82 -23.37
CA ARG A 17 -1.55 10.12 -22.58
C ARG A 17 -1.63 10.48 -21.09
N ALA A 18 -1.86 11.75 -20.75
CA ALA A 18 -2.04 12.19 -19.36
C ALA A 18 -3.24 11.51 -18.69
N ARG A 19 -4.39 11.45 -19.37
CA ARG A 19 -5.56 10.74 -18.83
C ARG A 19 -5.31 9.24 -18.65
N GLN A 20 -4.57 8.62 -19.56
CA GLN A 20 -4.23 7.20 -19.46
C GLN A 20 -3.27 6.93 -18.29
N ALA A 21 -2.20 7.73 -18.17
CA ALA A 21 -1.23 7.60 -17.08
C ALA A 21 -1.88 7.83 -15.72
N LEU A 22 -2.73 8.85 -15.58
CA LEU A 22 -3.47 9.10 -14.33
C LEU A 22 -4.41 7.95 -13.97
N ARG A 23 -5.13 7.37 -14.95
CA ARG A 23 -5.97 6.19 -14.69
C ARG A 23 -5.15 4.98 -14.26
N GLY A 24 -4.01 4.75 -14.91
CA GLY A 24 -3.08 3.67 -14.55
C GLY A 24 -2.56 3.85 -13.12
N TYR A 25 -2.16 5.07 -12.77
CA TYR A 25 -1.73 5.43 -11.43
C TYR A 25 -2.83 5.20 -10.38
N THR A 26 -4.04 5.72 -10.58
CA THR A 26 -5.14 5.53 -9.64
C THR A 26 -5.48 4.05 -9.45
N LEU A 27 -5.41 3.23 -10.51
CA LEU A 27 -5.64 1.79 -10.38
C LEU A 27 -4.55 1.12 -9.54
N ALA A 28 -3.28 1.41 -9.83
CA ALA A 28 -2.14 0.86 -9.10
C ALA A 28 -2.13 1.31 -7.63
N GLU A 29 -2.47 2.58 -7.38
CA GLU A 29 -2.59 3.15 -6.04
C GLU A 29 -3.68 2.45 -5.23
N ASN A 30 -4.88 2.29 -5.80
CA ASN A 30 -5.96 1.57 -5.13
C ASN A 30 -5.59 0.11 -4.83
N GLN A 31 -4.92 -0.58 -5.76
CA GLN A 31 -4.48 -1.96 -5.56
C GLN A 31 -3.44 -2.06 -4.44
N PHE A 32 -2.45 -1.17 -4.45
CA PHE A 32 -1.44 -1.11 -3.40
C PHE A 32 -2.06 -0.79 -2.04
N GLN A 33 -2.94 0.22 -1.98
CA GLN A 33 -3.59 0.63 -0.74
C GLN A 33 -4.43 -0.49 -0.13
N ASN A 34 -5.20 -1.24 -0.94
CA ASN A 34 -5.97 -2.37 -0.43
C ASN A 34 -5.08 -3.45 0.23
N ILE A 35 -3.94 -3.76 -0.38
CA ILE A 35 -2.99 -4.74 0.17
C ILE A 35 -2.29 -4.18 1.41
N GLN A 36 -1.94 -2.89 1.39
CA GLN A 36 -1.36 -2.19 2.53
C GLN A 36 -2.32 -2.19 3.73
N ASP A 37 -3.61 -1.90 3.50
CA ASP A 37 -4.64 -1.92 4.55
C ASP A 37 -4.82 -3.31 5.16
N GLU A 38 -4.80 -4.38 4.34
CA GLU A 38 -4.87 -5.75 4.86
C GLU A 38 -3.64 -6.08 5.72
N ARG A 39 -2.45 -5.70 5.24
CA ARG A 39 -1.21 -5.90 5.99
C ARG A 39 -1.21 -5.15 7.31
N ASP A 40 -1.61 -3.87 7.31
CA ASP A 40 -1.68 -3.03 8.51
C ASP A 40 -2.70 -3.57 9.52
N ALA A 41 -3.84 -4.07 9.05
CA ALA A 41 -4.82 -4.73 9.90
C ALA A 41 -4.26 -6.00 10.58
N LEU A 42 -3.45 -6.79 9.86
CA LEU A 42 -2.77 -7.97 10.40
C LEU A 42 -1.70 -7.58 11.44
N GLU A 43 -0.90 -6.57 11.14
CA GLU A 43 0.12 -6.06 12.06
C GLU A 43 -0.50 -5.47 13.34
N GLU A 44 -1.60 -4.73 13.22
CA GLU A 44 -2.33 -4.22 14.39
C GLU A 44 -2.96 -5.35 15.20
N ARG A 45 -3.56 -6.35 14.54
CA ARG A 45 -4.09 -7.53 15.23
C ARG A 45 -3.00 -8.27 16.00
N MET A 46 -1.82 -8.46 15.39
CA MET A 46 -0.66 -9.06 16.08
C MET A 46 -0.27 -8.24 17.31
N ARG A 47 -0.17 -6.92 17.16
CA ARG A 47 0.19 -6.01 18.24
C ARG A 47 -0.79 -6.07 19.41
N ILE A 48 -2.10 -6.08 19.12
CA ILE A 48 -3.16 -6.20 20.14
C ILE A 48 -3.05 -7.56 20.84
N LEU A 49 -2.90 -8.66 20.08
CA LEU A 49 -2.76 -10.00 20.62
C LEU A 49 -1.58 -10.10 21.59
N LEU A 50 -0.40 -9.67 21.16
CA LEU A 50 0.82 -9.70 21.98
C LEU A 50 0.71 -8.79 23.21
N LYS A 51 0.13 -7.59 23.09
CA LYS A 51 -0.11 -6.70 24.24
C LYS A 51 -1.06 -7.32 25.27
N ARG A 52 -2.17 -7.90 24.80
CA ARG A 52 -3.14 -8.58 25.67
C ARG A 52 -2.47 -9.77 26.36
N TRP A 53 -1.70 -10.54 25.63
CA TRP A 53 -0.97 -11.69 26.15
C TRP A 53 0.07 -11.31 27.20
N ALA A 54 0.91 -10.30 26.92
CA ALA A 54 1.91 -9.82 27.86
C ALA A 54 1.28 -9.34 29.18
N LYS A 55 0.10 -8.70 29.11
CA LYS A 55 -0.66 -8.27 30.29
C LYS A 55 -1.22 -9.45 31.10
N LEU A 56 -1.66 -10.52 30.45
CA LEU A 56 -2.15 -11.71 31.16
C LEU A 56 -1.00 -12.46 31.82
N HIS A 57 0.11 -12.62 31.09
CA HIS A 57 1.30 -13.30 31.60
C HIS A 57 1.97 -12.54 32.76
N SER A 58 1.84 -11.21 32.83
CA SER A 58 2.36 -10.43 33.95
C SER A 58 1.55 -10.60 35.24
N LEU A 59 0.30 -11.07 35.16
CA LEU A 59 -0.56 -11.32 36.33
C LEU A 59 -0.34 -12.72 36.91
N ALA A 60 -0.19 -13.72 36.04
CA ALA A 60 0.16 -15.09 36.41
C ALA A 60 0.67 -15.83 35.16
N PRO A 61 1.50 -16.87 35.32
CA PRO A 61 1.83 -17.78 34.22
C PRO A 61 0.56 -18.34 33.58
N LEU A 62 0.52 -18.34 32.26
CA LEU A 62 -0.64 -18.86 31.52
C LEU A 62 -0.71 -20.39 31.60
N PRO A 63 -1.92 -20.96 31.62
CA PRO A 63 -2.07 -22.40 31.45
C PRO A 63 -1.61 -22.80 30.03
N PRO A 64 -1.08 -24.03 29.85
CA PRO A 64 -0.52 -24.50 28.58
C PRO A 64 -1.46 -24.33 27.39
N GLU A 65 -2.76 -24.56 27.58
CA GLU A 65 -3.78 -24.46 26.53
C GLU A 65 -3.93 -23.02 26.02
N ALA A 66 -3.83 -22.03 26.91
CA ALA A 66 -3.89 -20.62 26.53
C ALA A 66 -2.62 -20.16 25.81
N SER A 67 -1.45 -20.71 26.16
CA SER A 67 -0.21 -20.46 25.42
C SER A 67 -0.29 -21.00 24.00
N ALA A 68 -0.73 -22.25 23.84
CA ALA A 68 -0.88 -22.89 22.53
C ALA A 68 -1.85 -22.12 21.61
N GLN A 69 -2.95 -21.60 22.15
CA GLN A 69 -3.89 -20.77 21.37
C GLN A 69 -3.23 -19.49 20.85
N VAL A 70 -2.44 -18.81 21.68
CA VAL A 70 -1.73 -17.59 21.28
C VAL A 70 -0.68 -17.90 20.23
N GLU A 71 0.09 -18.97 20.41
CA GLU A 71 1.08 -19.42 19.43
C GLU A 71 0.44 -19.74 18.07
N MET A 72 -0.70 -20.43 18.06
CA MET A 72 -1.44 -20.70 16.82
C MET A 72 -1.95 -19.41 16.15
N GLU A 73 -2.49 -18.46 16.91
CA GLU A 73 -2.95 -17.19 16.36
C GLU A 73 -1.78 -16.36 15.80
N VAL A 74 -0.65 -16.29 16.51
CA VAL A 74 0.58 -15.64 16.03
C VAL A 74 1.06 -16.30 14.75
N PHE A 75 1.13 -17.64 14.72
CA PHE A 75 1.56 -18.38 13.54
C PHE A 75 0.64 -18.12 12.34
N SER A 76 -0.69 -18.10 12.57
CA SER A 76 -1.67 -17.79 11.53
C SER A 76 -1.50 -16.37 10.96
N ILE A 77 -1.28 -15.36 11.80
CA ILE A 77 -1.06 -13.99 11.35
C ILE A 77 0.27 -13.88 10.57
N CYS A 78 1.34 -14.49 11.07
CA CYS A 78 2.63 -14.53 10.38
C CYS A 78 2.52 -15.19 9.01
N GLY A 79 1.80 -16.30 8.89
CA GLY A 79 1.55 -16.97 7.61
C GLY A 79 0.84 -16.05 6.62
N ARG A 80 -0.23 -15.36 7.05
CA ARG A 80 -0.93 -14.39 6.19
C ARG A 80 -0.06 -13.20 5.77
N LEU A 81 0.75 -12.67 6.67
CA LEU A 81 1.71 -11.60 6.35
C LEU A 81 2.74 -12.07 5.32
N GLN A 82 3.20 -13.31 5.44
CA GLN A 82 4.10 -13.93 4.46
C GLN A 82 3.43 -14.10 3.09
N ASP A 83 2.17 -14.55 3.06
CA ASP A 83 1.41 -14.68 1.82
C ASP A 83 1.19 -13.34 1.10
N LEU A 84 1.10 -12.24 1.86
CA LEU A 84 0.95 -10.88 1.33
C LEU A 84 2.27 -10.26 0.83
N LEU A 85 3.43 -10.83 1.16
CA LEU A 85 4.73 -10.22 0.83
C LEU A 85 4.91 -9.99 -0.67
N LEU A 86 4.71 -11.04 -1.48
CA LEU A 86 4.88 -10.95 -2.93
C LEU A 86 3.81 -10.08 -3.60
N PRO A 87 2.51 -10.21 -3.28
CA PRO A 87 1.48 -9.27 -3.76
C PRO A 87 1.80 -7.81 -3.42
N TRP A 88 2.23 -7.53 -2.19
CA TRP A 88 2.58 -6.18 -1.74
C TRP A 88 3.75 -5.60 -2.53
N GLN A 89 4.83 -6.39 -2.71
CA GLN A 89 5.98 -5.96 -3.52
C GLN A 89 5.59 -5.70 -4.98
N THR A 90 4.77 -6.58 -5.55
CA THR A 90 4.29 -6.46 -6.93
C THR A 90 3.45 -5.21 -7.13
N ALA A 91 2.50 -4.94 -6.22
CA ALA A 91 1.66 -3.75 -6.27
C ALA A 91 2.47 -2.47 -6.04
N HIS A 92 3.47 -2.49 -5.15
CA HIS A 92 4.36 -1.37 -4.92
C HIS A 92 5.19 -1.04 -6.17
N ILE A 93 5.77 -2.05 -6.82
CA ILE A 93 6.49 -1.87 -8.09
C ILE A 93 5.57 -1.29 -9.17
N ALA A 94 4.35 -1.82 -9.29
CA ALA A 94 3.37 -1.31 -10.25
C ALA A 94 3.01 0.16 -9.99
N LEU A 95 2.85 0.56 -8.72
CA LEU A 95 2.60 1.94 -8.33
C LEU A 95 3.78 2.85 -8.70
N LEU A 96 5.02 2.43 -8.43
CA LEU A 96 6.22 3.17 -8.81
C LEU A 96 6.33 3.35 -10.33
N SER A 97 6.10 2.29 -11.10
CA SER A 97 6.08 2.38 -12.56
C SER A 97 4.98 3.32 -13.08
N ALA A 98 3.78 3.26 -12.53
CA ALA A 98 2.70 4.16 -12.92
C ALA A 98 3.00 5.62 -12.55
N TYR A 99 3.67 5.86 -11.43
CA TYR A 99 4.17 7.18 -11.05
C TYR A 99 5.19 7.71 -12.05
N GLU A 100 6.15 6.88 -12.46
CA GLU A 100 7.15 7.22 -13.48
C GLU A 100 6.50 7.58 -14.83
N GLU A 101 5.45 6.86 -15.23
CA GLU A 101 4.67 7.18 -16.43
C GLU A 101 4.00 8.55 -16.34
N VAL A 102 3.38 8.88 -15.19
CA VAL A 102 2.81 10.21 -14.94
C VAL A 102 3.89 11.28 -15.04
N GLN A 103 5.04 11.07 -14.39
CA GLN A 103 6.18 12.00 -14.45
C GLN A 103 6.71 12.18 -15.87
N ALA A 104 6.79 11.11 -16.66
CA ALA A 104 7.20 11.18 -18.06
C ALA A 104 6.23 12.02 -18.91
N VAL A 105 4.93 11.90 -18.67
CA VAL A 105 3.91 12.71 -19.35
C VAL A 105 3.99 14.18 -18.92
N LEU A 106 4.19 14.47 -17.64
CA LEU A 106 4.37 15.83 -17.14
C LEU A 106 5.60 16.50 -17.77
N ARG A 107 6.74 15.81 -17.80
CA ARG A 107 7.96 16.29 -18.47
C ARG A 107 7.73 16.55 -19.96
N ALA A 108 7.03 15.66 -20.66
CA ALA A 108 6.67 15.86 -22.07
C ALA A 108 5.75 17.07 -22.29
N GLY A 109 5.00 17.48 -21.27
CA GLY A 109 4.20 18.71 -21.27
C GLY A 109 4.94 19.96 -20.83
N GLY A 110 6.25 19.89 -20.59
CA GLY A 110 7.06 21.02 -20.11
C GLY A 110 6.94 21.29 -18.61
N PHE A 111 6.27 20.41 -17.85
CA PHE A 111 6.25 20.48 -16.40
C PHE A 111 7.46 19.72 -15.86
N THR A 112 8.56 20.44 -15.62
CA THR A 112 9.71 19.91 -14.88
C THR A 112 9.58 20.31 -13.42
N ALA A 113 9.55 19.33 -12.51
CA ALA A 113 9.75 19.63 -11.10
C ALA A 113 11.17 20.15 -10.92
N HIS A 114 11.33 21.44 -10.63
CA HIS A 114 12.52 21.91 -9.92
C HIS A 114 12.40 21.34 -8.50
N LEU A 115 13.05 20.20 -8.28
CA LEU A 115 13.41 19.80 -6.93
C LEU A 115 14.54 20.74 -6.54
N ASP A 116 14.17 21.90 -5.97
CA ASP A 116 15.13 22.72 -5.26
C ASP A 116 15.63 21.87 -4.08
N SER A 117 16.91 21.52 -4.16
CA SER A 117 17.69 20.77 -3.16
C SER A 117 17.83 21.51 -1.85
#